data_AF-A0AAU9L1B3-F1
#
_entry.id   AF-A0AAU9L1B3-F1
#
_cell.length_a   1.000
_cell.length_b   1.000
_cell.length_c   1.000
_cell.angle_alpha   90.00
_cell.angle_beta   90.00
_cell.angle_gamma   90.00
#
_symmetry.space_group_name_H-M   'P 1'
#
loop_
_entity.id
_entity.type
_entity.pdbx_description
1 polymer ?
#
loop_
_entity_poly.entity_id
_entity_poly.type
_entity_poly.pdbx_seq_one_letter_code
_entity_poly.pdbx_strand_id
1 'polypeptide(L)'
;MLCTTSSVFNPSELRTTPSGINSATLTAANTISMIKDEAFLEANDIQAVIALGTGNLIGKPCDVLLIDILDMEDELLLPHFRDCIHFLNKHLDNGAAVLVHCVHGQSRSAAICVAYLMATQGQTLLEAYDAVQQARQCISINPGFLRQLDLFERMGHDSEVMGITSAHAELRTMMVRRQRMKTGIADIVASPQAIRPGQSACCRKCNYVLCTTRNQVPHLDSDEAISGEACAGIFIEPMSWMMSQSSFISRNDGKLLCPSCKAKLGSWNWIGVKCNCKRFVAPAFQLVPSKTQQRTL
;
A
#
# COMPACT_ATOMS: atom_id res chain seq x y z
N MET A 1 -20.42 -11.30 17.40
CA MET A 1 -21.43 -11.75 16.43
C MET A 1 -20.67 -12.38 15.28
N LEU A 2 -20.63 -13.71 15.18
CA LEU A 2 -19.96 -14.39 14.07
C LEU A 2 -20.85 -14.23 12.84
N CYS A 3 -20.32 -13.64 11.76
CA CYS A 3 -21.05 -13.40 10.53
C CYS A 3 -21.25 -14.73 9.78
N THR A 4 -22.48 -15.25 9.77
CA THR A 4 -22.87 -16.59 9.29
C THR A 4 -23.41 -16.61 7.86
N THR A 5 -23.48 -15.48 7.17
CA THR A 5 -23.98 -15.43 5.78
C THR A 5 -22.83 -15.58 4.78
N SER A 6 -22.88 -16.65 3.99
CA SER A 6 -22.10 -16.79 2.75
C SER A 6 -22.69 -15.85 1.73
N SER A 7 -21.93 -14.85 1.27
CA SER A 7 -22.34 -14.00 0.16
C SER A 7 -21.37 -14.20 -1.00
N VAL A 8 -21.96 -14.56 -2.13
CA VAL A 8 -21.29 -14.72 -3.41
C VAL A 8 -21.35 -13.36 -4.08
N PHE A 9 -20.19 -12.73 -4.31
CA PHE A 9 -20.12 -11.39 -4.88
C PHE A 9 -19.79 -11.51 -6.37
N ASN A 10 -20.58 -10.91 -7.25
CA ASN A 10 -20.31 -10.97 -8.68
C ASN A 10 -19.87 -9.59 -9.19
N PRO A 11 -18.57 -9.34 -9.43
CA PRO A 11 -18.10 -8.03 -9.86
C PRO A 11 -18.70 -7.59 -11.21
N SER A 12 -19.18 -8.53 -12.04
CA SER A 12 -19.83 -8.22 -13.31
C SER A 12 -21.31 -7.80 -13.19
N GLU A 13 -22.00 -8.05 -12.07
CA GLU A 13 -23.39 -7.61 -11.86
C GLU A 13 -23.51 -6.09 -11.61
N LEU A 14 -22.40 -5.41 -11.37
CA LEU A 14 -22.32 -3.95 -11.25
C LEU A 14 -21.97 -3.26 -12.58
N ARG A 15 -21.76 -4.01 -13.67
CA ARG A 15 -21.61 -3.47 -15.02
C ARG A 15 -22.98 -3.28 -15.66
N THR A 16 -23.41 -2.04 -15.86
CA THR A 16 -24.51 -1.74 -16.78
C THR A 16 -23.98 -1.78 -18.23
N THR A 17 -23.96 -2.95 -18.87
CA THR A 17 -23.77 -3.03 -20.33
C THR A 17 -24.70 -4.03 -21.00
N PRO A 18 -25.33 -3.66 -22.14
CA PRO A 18 -26.30 -4.49 -22.86
C PRO A 18 -25.61 -5.43 -23.85
N SER A 19 -25.03 -6.52 -23.37
CA SER A 19 -24.70 -7.68 -24.20
C SER A 19 -24.32 -8.84 -23.31
N GLY A 20 -25.19 -9.85 -23.28
CA GLY A 20 -25.04 -11.02 -22.42
C GLY A 20 -23.81 -11.88 -22.74
N ILE A 21 -23.46 -12.68 -21.73
CA ILE A 21 -22.47 -13.77 -21.67
C ILE A 21 -21.09 -13.36 -21.09
N ASN A 22 -20.96 -13.48 -19.75
CA ASN A 22 -19.98 -14.32 -19.01
C ASN A 22 -20.02 -13.95 -17.51
N SER A 23 -20.53 -14.85 -16.66
CA SER A 23 -20.65 -14.66 -15.21
C SER A 23 -19.42 -15.25 -14.51
N ALA A 24 -18.42 -14.43 -14.22
CA ALA A 24 -17.28 -14.80 -13.37
C ALA A 24 -17.50 -14.25 -11.97
N THR A 25 -17.81 -15.13 -11.02
CA THR A 25 -18.26 -14.74 -9.69
C THR A 25 -17.11 -14.76 -8.67
N LEU A 26 -16.92 -13.65 -7.94
CA LEU A 26 -15.93 -13.49 -6.87
C LEU A 26 -16.57 -13.81 -5.50
N THR A 27 -16.45 -15.03 -5.01
CA THR A 27 -17.06 -15.37 -3.72
C THR A 27 -16.21 -14.87 -2.56
N ALA A 28 -16.76 -14.01 -1.70
CA ALA A 28 -16.16 -13.64 -0.41
C ALA A 28 -16.75 -14.51 0.70
N ALA A 29 -16.24 -15.74 0.88
CA ALA A 29 -16.73 -16.64 1.92
C ALA A 29 -16.05 -16.37 3.28
N ASN A 30 -16.85 -16.31 4.36
CA ASN A 30 -16.35 -16.61 5.70
C ASN A 30 -16.33 -18.12 5.87
N THR A 31 -15.26 -18.69 6.44
CA THR A 31 -15.28 -19.53 7.65
C THR A 31 -13.84 -19.93 8.00
N ILE A 32 -13.42 -19.67 9.24
CA ILE A 32 -12.13 -20.03 9.88
C ILE A 32 -11.85 -21.55 9.85
N SER A 33 -12.82 -22.36 9.45
CA SER A 33 -12.74 -23.83 9.39
C SER A 33 -12.86 -24.43 7.99
N MET A 34 -13.00 -23.65 6.90
CA MET A 34 -13.45 -24.20 5.60
C MET A 34 -12.58 -23.89 4.38
N ILE A 35 -11.25 -23.91 4.51
CA ILE A 35 -10.42 -24.37 3.35
C ILE A 35 -9.77 -25.71 3.65
N LYS A 36 -10.48 -26.49 4.47
CA LYS A 36 -10.36 -27.94 4.50
C LYS A 36 -11.65 -28.61 4.02
N ASP A 37 -12.67 -27.82 3.66
CA ASP A 37 -13.96 -28.34 3.25
C ASP A 37 -14.01 -28.40 1.73
N GLU A 38 -13.52 -29.52 1.18
CA GLU A 38 -13.59 -29.82 -0.25
C GLU A 38 -15.04 -29.72 -0.75
N ALA A 39 -16.03 -30.08 0.06
CA ALA A 39 -17.44 -30.02 -0.34
C ALA A 39 -17.95 -28.60 -0.57
N PHE A 40 -17.46 -27.60 0.18
CA PHE A 40 -17.80 -26.20 -0.08
C PHE A 40 -17.21 -25.70 -1.40
N LEU A 41 -15.95 -26.06 -1.68
CA LEU A 41 -15.27 -25.67 -2.91
C LEU A 41 -15.95 -26.32 -4.13
N GLU A 42 -16.28 -27.61 -4.04
CA GLU A 42 -17.02 -28.34 -5.09
C GLU A 42 -18.43 -27.78 -5.29
N ALA A 43 -19.19 -27.55 -4.21
CA ALA A 43 -20.58 -27.08 -4.29
C ALA A 43 -20.71 -25.68 -4.92
N ASN A 44 -19.63 -24.89 -4.91
CA ASN A 44 -19.60 -23.55 -5.49
C ASN A 44 -18.69 -23.45 -6.73
N ASP A 45 -18.24 -24.59 -7.28
CA ASP A 45 -17.35 -24.68 -8.45
C ASP A 45 -16.10 -23.77 -8.33
N ILE A 46 -15.51 -23.70 -7.13
CA ILE A 46 -14.34 -22.86 -6.85
C ILE A 46 -13.09 -23.50 -7.42
N GLN A 47 -12.50 -22.85 -8.42
CA GLN A 47 -11.33 -23.35 -9.16
C GLN A 47 -10.02 -22.68 -8.71
N ALA A 48 -10.12 -21.54 -8.03
CA ALA A 48 -8.95 -20.81 -7.53
C ALA A 48 -9.21 -20.11 -6.19
N VAL A 49 -8.16 -19.94 -5.39
CA VAL A 49 -8.25 -19.34 -4.05
C VAL A 49 -7.11 -18.35 -3.79
N ILE A 50 -7.44 -17.16 -3.29
CA ILE A 50 -6.50 -16.28 -2.61
C ILE A 50 -6.70 -16.48 -1.10
N ALA A 51 -5.65 -16.88 -0.40
CA ALA A 51 -5.69 -17.11 1.03
C ALA A 51 -4.76 -16.16 1.80
N LEU A 52 -5.38 -15.37 2.68
CA LEU A 52 -4.74 -14.31 3.47
C LEU A 52 -4.63 -14.73 4.93
N GLY A 53 -3.46 -15.20 5.34
CA GLY A 53 -3.13 -15.60 6.70
C GLY A 53 -2.28 -16.87 6.80
N THR A 54 -1.95 -17.23 8.04
CA THR A 54 -1.16 -18.42 8.36
C THR A 54 -2.00 -19.69 8.24
N GLY A 55 -1.83 -20.46 7.16
CA GLY A 55 -2.47 -21.76 7.02
C GLY A 55 -2.18 -22.44 5.68
N ASN A 56 -2.00 -23.77 5.71
CA ASN A 56 -1.91 -24.58 4.51
C ASN A 56 -3.32 -24.90 4.00
N LEU A 57 -3.59 -24.57 2.74
CA LEU A 57 -4.72 -25.14 2.01
C LEU A 57 -4.31 -26.51 1.50
N ILE A 58 -5.13 -27.53 1.78
CA ILE A 58 -4.90 -28.92 1.36
C ILE A 58 -6.17 -29.35 0.63
N GLY A 59 -6.07 -29.64 -0.66
CA GLY A 59 -7.18 -30.11 -1.51
C GLY A 59 -6.89 -29.88 -3.00
N LYS A 60 -7.46 -30.71 -3.90
CA LYS A 60 -7.26 -30.63 -5.37
C LYS A 60 -8.60 -30.51 -6.13
N PRO A 61 -8.61 -29.92 -7.33
CA PRO A 61 -7.61 -29.01 -7.89
C PRO A 61 -8.08 -27.54 -7.75
N CYS A 62 -7.54 -26.84 -6.76
CA CYS A 62 -7.64 -25.38 -6.69
C CYS A 62 -6.24 -24.79 -6.94
N ASP A 63 -6.10 -23.84 -7.87
CA ASP A 63 -4.92 -22.97 -7.94
C ASP A 63 -4.95 -22.03 -6.73
N VAL A 64 -3.85 -21.86 -6.01
CA VAL A 64 -3.84 -21.13 -4.73
C VAL A 64 -2.74 -20.09 -4.68
N LEU A 65 -3.12 -18.84 -4.41
CA LEU A 65 -2.21 -17.77 -3.99
C LEU A 65 -2.23 -17.63 -2.47
N LEU A 66 -1.14 -18.00 -1.82
CA LEU A 66 -0.95 -17.86 -0.36
C LEU A 66 -0.23 -16.56 -0.04
N ILE A 67 -0.84 -15.75 0.84
CA ILE A 67 -0.25 -14.53 1.37
C ILE A 67 -0.25 -14.62 2.89
N ASP A 68 0.93 -14.81 3.46
CA ASP A 68 1.12 -14.85 4.90
C ASP A 68 1.10 -13.43 5.50
N ILE A 69 -0.09 -13.01 5.93
CA ILE A 69 -0.33 -11.68 6.50
C ILE A 69 -1.31 -11.74 7.68
N LEU A 70 -0.94 -11.06 8.77
CA LEU A 70 -1.81 -10.89 9.94
C LEU A 70 -2.82 -9.77 9.73
N ASP A 71 -3.87 -9.73 10.55
CA ASP A 71 -4.90 -8.68 10.50
C ASP A 71 -4.61 -7.57 11.50
N MET A 72 -3.47 -6.89 11.32
CA MET A 72 -2.99 -5.83 12.21
C MET A 72 -2.74 -4.55 11.41
N GLU A 73 -2.92 -3.39 12.04
CA GLU A 73 -2.80 -2.10 11.36
C GLU A 73 -1.38 -1.77 10.85
N ASP A 74 -0.36 -2.44 11.38
CA ASP A 74 1.04 -2.28 11.00
C ASP A 74 1.50 -3.29 9.92
N GLU A 75 0.60 -4.18 9.49
CA GLU A 75 0.82 -5.09 8.36
C GLU A 75 0.68 -4.36 7.01
N LEU A 76 1.47 -4.78 6.01
CA LEU A 76 1.46 -4.18 4.68
C LEU A 76 0.77 -5.12 3.70
N LEU A 77 -0.47 -4.79 3.35
CA LEU A 77 -1.26 -5.52 2.36
C LEU A 77 -1.05 -4.96 0.94
N LEU A 78 -0.83 -3.65 0.80
CA LEU A 78 -0.67 -2.98 -0.50
C LEU A 78 0.39 -3.64 -1.40
N PRO A 79 1.59 -4.03 -0.91
CA PRO A 79 2.59 -4.70 -1.76
C PRO A 79 2.09 -5.99 -2.42
N HIS A 80 1.03 -6.61 -1.90
CA HIS A 80 0.43 -7.83 -2.47
C HIS A 80 -0.70 -7.55 -3.47
N PHE A 81 -1.15 -6.30 -3.62
CA PHE A 81 -2.27 -5.97 -4.52
C PHE A 81 -1.99 -6.39 -5.96
N ARG A 82 -0.77 -6.18 -6.47
CA ARG A 82 -0.38 -6.56 -7.83
C ARG A 82 -0.63 -8.05 -8.09
N ASP A 83 -0.09 -8.90 -7.22
CA ASP A 83 -0.17 -10.35 -7.36
C ASP A 83 -1.61 -10.84 -7.20
N CYS A 84 -2.35 -10.29 -6.23
CA CYS A 84 -3.77 -10.57 -6.04
C CYS A 84 -4.62 -10.20 -7.26
N ILE A 85 -4.48 -8.98 -7.77
CA ILE A 85 -5.25 -8.48 -8.92
C ILE A 85 -4.91 -9.32 -10.15
N HIS A 86 -3.63 -9.62 -10.38
CA HIS A 86 -3.22 -10.47 -11.49
C HIS A 86 -3.81 -11.88 -11.38
N PHE A 87 -3.80 -12.47 -10.18
CA PHE A 87 -4.39 -13.79 -9.93
C PHE A 87 -5.90 -13.78 -10.17
N LEU A 88 -6.60 -12.75 -9.69
CA LEU A 88 -8.03 -12.59 -9.92
C LEU A 88 -8.35 -12.47 -11.42
N ASN A 89 -7.67 -11.57 -12.14
CA ASN A 89 -7.88 -11.41 -13.58
C ASN A 89 -7.61 -12.71 -14.34
N LYS A 90 -6.48 -13.39 -14.06
CA LYS A 90 -6.11 -14.66 -14.70
C LYS A 90 -7.25 -15.69 -14.63
N HIS A 91 -7.95 -15.79 -13.51
CA HIS A 91 -8.99 -16.80 -13.31
C HIS A 91 -10.37 -16.31 -13.74
N LEU A 92 -10.75 -15.08 -13.37
CA LEU A 92 -12.05 -14.51 -13.69
C LEU A 92 -12.23 -14.30 -15.21
N ASP A 93 -11.17 -13.93 -15.95
CA ASP A 93 -11.23 -13.79 -17.41
C ASP A 93 -11.48 -15.13 -18.13
N ASN A 94 -11.15 -16.25 -17.46
CA ASN A 94 -11.42 -17.61 -17.94
C ASN A 94 -12.78 -18.15 -17.47
N GLY A 95 -13.60 -17.33 -16.79
CA GLY A 95 -14.89 -17.73 -16.25
C GLY A 95 -14.80 -18.63 -15.01
N ALA A 96 -13.62 -18.76 -14.40
CA ALA A 96 -13.42 -19.56 -13.20
C ALA A 96 -13.98 -18.83 -11.97
N ALA A 97 -14.60 -19.57 -11.04
CA ALA A 97 -14.98 -19.00 -9.75
C ALA A 97 -13.76 -18.94 -8.81
N VAL A 98 -13.55 -17.77 -8.21
CA VAL A 98 -12.40 -17.51 -7.33
C VAL A 98 -12.89 -17.16 -5.94
N LEU A 99 -12.27 -17.78 -4.93
CA LEU A 99 -12.51 -17.47 -3.52
C LEU A 99 -11.39 -16.58 -2.97
N VAL A 100 -11.73 -15.39 -2.44
CA VAL A 100 -10.80 -14.56 -1.66
C VAL A 100 -11.13 -14.72 -0.20
N HIS A 101 -10.27 -15.39 0.55
CA HIS A 101 -10.52 -15.71 1.95
C HIS A 101 -9.47 -15.12 2.89
N CYS A 102 -9.91 -14.79 4.10
CA CYS A 102 -9.07 -14.70 5.27
C CYS A 102 -9.78 -15.39 6.45
N VAL A 103 -9.15 -15.39 7.62
CA VAL A 103 -9.70 -16.00 8.86
C VAL A 103 -11.16 -15.58 9.07
N HIS A 104 -11.43 -14.31 9.40
CA HIS A 104 -12.79 -13.85 9.73
C HIS A 104 -13.63 -13.42 8.51
N GLY A 105 -13.00 -13.30 7.33
CA GLY A 105 -13.59 -12.74 6.10
C GLY A 105 -14.21 -11.34 6.24
N GLN A 106 -13.64 -10.51 7.15
CA GLN A 106 -14.11 -9.15 7.43
C GLN A 106 -13.15 -8.05 6.96
N SER A 107 -11.84 -8.27 7.10
CA SER A 107 -10.82 -7.23 6.91
C SER A 107 -9.89 -7.54 5.73
N ARG A 108 -8.91 -8.45 5.87
CA ARG A 108 -7.91 -8.76 4.81
C ARG A 108 -8.53 -9.10 3.45
N SER A 109 -9.46 -10.06 3.40
CA SER A 109 -10.09 -10.48 2.14
C SER A 109 -10.97 -9.37 1.55
N ALA A 110 -11.73 -8.67 2.40
CA ALA A 110 -12.53 -7.53 1.98
C ALA A 110 -11.66 -6.44 1.37
N ALA A 111 -10.50 -6.13 1.96
CA ALA A 111 -9.55 -5.16 1.43
C ALA A 111 -9.00 -5.56 0.04
N ILE A 112 -8.73 -6.84 -0.20
CA ILE A 112 -8.36 -7.33 -1.54
C ILE A 112 -9.51 -7.15 -2.53
N CYS A 113 -10.75 -7.45 -2.14
CA CYS A 113 -11.92 -7.23 -3.00
C CYS A 113 -12.11 -5.74 -3.34
N VAL A 114 -11.97 -4.84 -2.35
CA VAL A 114 -12.04 -3.38 -2.56
C VAL A 114 -10.93 -2.93 -3.51
N ALA A 115 -9.67 -3.33 -3.27
CA ALA A 115 -8.55 -2.99 -4.16
C ALA A 115 -8.77 -3.48 -5.59
N TYR A 116 -9.35 -4.68 -5.76
CA TYR A 116 -9.67 -5.23 -7.08
C TYR A 116 -10.71 -4.38 -7.83
N LEU A 117 -11.77 -3.93 -7.16
CA LEU A 117 -12.77 -3.05 -7.77
C LEU A 117 -12.18 -1.69 -8.14
N MET A 118 -11.38 -1.09 -7.25
CA MET A 118 -10.67 0.16 -7.55
C MET A 118 -9.79 0.02 -8.79
N ALA A 119 -9.00 -1.06 -8.88
CA ALA A 119 -8.08 -1.29 -9.98
C ALA A 119 -8.76 -1.60 -11.32
N THR A 120 -9.83 -2.39 -11.31
CA THR A 120 -10.46 -2.90 -12.54
C THR A 120 -11.64 -2.06 -13.02
N GLN A 121 -12.28 -1.31 -12.12
CA GLN A 121 -13.46 -0.50 -12.42
C GLN A 121 -13.20 1.00 -12.24
N GLY A 122 -12.02 1.40 -11.78
CA GLY A 122 -11.68 2.80 -11.54
C GLY A 122 -12.49 3.45 -10.42
N GLN A 123 -13.12 2.66 -9.57
CA GLN A 123 -13.89 3.14 -8.43
C GLN A 123 -12.99 3.81 -7.40
N THR A 124 -13.53 4.83 -6.75
CA THR A 124 -12.91 5.40 -5.56
C THR A 124 -12.91 4.41 -4.40
N LEU A 125 -12.09 4.63 -3.37
CA LEU A 125 -12.09 3.82 -2.15
C LEU A 125 -13.50 3.72 -1.55
N LEU A 126 -14.21 4.85 -1.47
CA LEU A 126 -15.55 4.89 -0.88
C LEU A 126 -16.55 4.05 -1.69
N GLU A 127 -16.58 4.23 -3.01
CA GLU A 127 -17.49 3.49 -3.90
C GLU A 127 -17.22 1.98 -3.85
N ALA A 128 -15.94 1.58 -3.90
CA ALA A 128 -15.54 0.18 -3.86
C ALA A 128 -15.83 -0.46 -2.49
N TYR A 129 -15.61 0.28 -1.40
CA TYR A 129 -15.96 -0.19 -0.05
C TYR A 129 -17.47 -0.41 0.08
N ASP A 130 -18.27 0.56 -0.34
CA ASP A 130 -19.74 0.48 -0.27
C ASP A 130 -20.28 -0.68 -1.11
N ALA A 131 -19.73 -0.90 -2.31
CA ALA A 131 -20.11 -2.04 -3.15
C ALA A 131 -19.84 -3.38 -2.47
N VAL A 132 -18.65 -3.55 -1.85
CA VAL A 132 -18.33 -4.78 -1.11
C VAL A 132 -19.19 -4.90 0.15
N GLN A 133 -19.51 -3.80 0.83
CA GLN A 133 -20.35 -3.80 2.04
C GLN A 133 -21.81 -4.15 1.73
N GLN A 134 -22.35 -3.67 0.61
CA GLN A 134 -23.70 -4.03 0.16
C GLN A 134 -23.81 -5.53 -0.12
N ALA A 135 -22.78 -6.12 -0.76
CA ALA A 135 -22.70 -7.56 -0.98
C ALA A 135 -22.40 -8.34 0.32
N ARG A 136 -21.73 -7.73 1.28
CA ARG A 136 -21.30 -8.36 2.53
C ARG A 136 -21.33 -7.37 3.70
N GLN A 137 -22.48 -7.27 4.36
CA GLN A 137 -22.75 -6.28 5.41
C GLN A 137 -21.78 -6.33 6.60
N CYS A 138 -21.11 -7.47 6.83
CA CYS A 138 -20.22 -7.65 7.97
C CYS A 138 -18.75 -7.29 7.69
N ILE A 139 -18.41 -6.71 6.53
CA ILE A 139 -17.05 -6.24 6.33
C ILE A 139 -16.70 -5.15 7.35
N SER A 140 -15.46 -5.19 7.81
CA SER A 140 -14.88 -4.26 8.75
C SER A 140 -13.38 -4.29 8.53
N ILE A 141 -12.91 -3.48 7.58
CA ILE A 141 -11.49 -3.40 7.22
C ILE A 141 -10.76 -2.62 8.32
N ASN A 142 -9.63 -3.15 8.79
CA ASN A 142 -8.87 -2.46 9.82
C ASN A 142 -8.33 -1.10 9.31
N PRO A 143 -8.12 -0.10 10.18
CA PRO A 143 -7.70 1.23 9.77
C PRO A 143 -6.36 1.28 9.01
N GLY A 144 -5.44 0.35 9.28
CA GLY A 144 -4.16 0.25 8.57
C GLY A 144 -4.29 -0.18 7.11
N PHE A 145 -5.23 -1.07 6.81
CA PHE A 145 -5.55 -1.45 5.43
C PHE A 145 -6.39 -0.39 4.72
N LEU A 146 -7.28 0.32 5.42
CA LEU A 146 -7.99 1.48 4.84
C LEU A 146 -7.00 2.58 4.41
N ARG A 147 -6.01 2.91 5.25
CA ARG A 147 -4.93 3.86 4.87
C ARG A 147 -4.15 3.40 3.64
N GLN A 148 -3.96 2.09 3.48
CA GLN A 148 -3.27 1.52 2.32
C GLN A 148 -4.14 1.55 1.05
N LEU A 149 -5.46 1.39 1.18
CA LEU A 149 -6.38 1.56 0.06
C LEU A 149 -6.47 3.03 -0.39
N ASP A 150 -6.49 3.98 0.55
CA ASP A 150 -6.37 5.43 0.24
C ASP A 150 -5.05 5.71 -0.50
N LEU A 151 -3.96 5.13 -0.02
CA LEU A 151 -2.66 5.28 -0.67
C LEU A 151 -2.68 4.72 -2.10
N PHE A 152 -3.34 3.58 -2.30
CA PHE A 152 -3.51 2.96 -3.61
C PHE A 152 -4.35 3.82 -4.57
N GLU A 153 -5.41 4.47 -4.08
CA GLU A 153 -6.17 5.47 -4.85
C GLU A 153 -5.28 6.65 -5.27
N ARG A 154 -4.51 7.21 -4.34
CA ARG A 154 -3.55 8.32 -4.59
C ARG A 154 -2.37 7.91 -5.48
N MET A 155 -2.12 6.62 -5.63
CA MET A 155 -1.19 6.04 -6.61
C MET A 155 -1.81 5.93 -8.01
N GLY A 156 -3.10 6.25 -8.17
CA GLY A 156 -3.84 6.11 -9.43
C GLY A 156 -4.21 4.65 -9.72
N HIS A 157 -4.43 3.86 -8.66
CA HIS A 157 -4.63 2.41 -8.72
C HIS A 157 -3.44 1.64 -9.30
N ASP A 158 -2.24 2.24 -9.27
CA ASP A 158 -0.98 1.56 -9.57
C ASP A 158 -0.50 0.79 -8.33
N SER A 159 -0.35 -0.53 -8.46
CA SER A 159 0.12 -1.40 -7.37
C SER A 159 1.64 -1.58 -7.36
N GLU A 160 2.37 -0.95 -8.28
CA GLU A 160 3.83 -1.05 -8.36
C GLU A 160 4.51 -0.30 -7.22
N VAL A 161 5.34 -0.98 -6.43
CA VAL A 161 6.11 -0.34 -5.34
C VAL A 161 7.04 0.77 -5.85
N MET A 162 7.56 0.63 -7.07
CA MET A 162 8.58 1.50 -7.66
C MET A 162 8.00 2.62 -8.54
N GLY A 163 6.68 2.85 -8.48
CA GLY A 163 6.05 3.96 -9.19
C GLY A 163 6.51 5.34 -8.72
N ILE A 164 5.99 6.36 -9.40
CA ILE A 164 6.63 7.69 -9.50
C ILE A 164 5.89 8.81 -8.76
N THR A 165 4.80 8.52 -8.06
CA THR A 165 4.03 9.54 -7.33
C THR A 165 4.57 9.73 -5.91
N SER A 166 4.18 10.80 -5.23
CA SER A 166 4.50 11.02 -3.81
C SER A 166 3.88 9.95 -2.91
N ALA A 167 2.72 9.39 -3.29
CA ALA A 167 2.10 8.25 -2.61
C ALA A 167 2.99 6.99 -2.68
N HIS A 168 3.69 6.77 -3.80
CA HIS A 168 4.68 5.69 -3.88
C HIS A 168 5.87 5.90 -2.92
N ALA A 169 6.31 7.14 -2.72
CA ALA A 169 7.35 7.44 -1.74
C ALA A 169 6.87 7.20 -0.30
N GLU A 170 5.60 7.47 -0.01
CA GLU A 170 4.98 7.13 1.27
C GLU A 170 4.93 5.61 1.48
N LEU A 171 4.52 4.82 0.48
CA LEU A 171 4.54 3.35 0.54
C LEU A 171 5.94 2.81 0.84
N ARG A 172 6.96 3.27 0.08
CA ARG A 172 8.35 2.83 0.31
C ARG A 172 8.84 3.23 1.70
N THR A 173 8.44 4.40 2.20
CA THR A 173 8.73 4.84 3.56
C THR A 173 8.08 3.93 4.61
N MET A 174 6.82 3.51 4.40
CA MET A 174 6.13 2.54 5.25
C MET A 174 6.83 1.17 5.25
N MET A 175 7.26 0.68 4.09
CA MET A 175 7.98 -0.59 3.94
C MET A 175 9.28 -0.60 4.74
N VAL A 176 10.11 0.43 4.58
CA VAL A 176 11.39 0.52 5.30
C VAL A 176 11.16 0.64 6.81
N ARG A 177 10.15 1.40 7.24
CA ARG A 177 9.78 1.49 8.67
C ARG A 177 9.43 0.13 9.25
N ARG A 178 8.55 -0.62 8.57
CA ARG A 178 8.12 -1.96 9.01
C ARG A 178 9.27 -2.95 9.06
N GLN A 179 10.11 -2.98 8.02
CA GLN A 179 11.27 -3.85 7.99
C GLN A 179 12.19 -3.58 9.17
N ARG A 180 12.50 -2.29 9.42
CA ARG A 180 13.31 -1.90 10.58
C ARG A 180 12.68 -2.32 11.90
N MET A 181 11.37 -2.20 12.07
CA MET A 181 10.69 -2.67 13.28
C MET A 181 10.83 -4.18 13.47
N LYS A 182 10.85 -4.96 12.38
CA LYS A 182 11.02 -6.42 12.42
C LYS A 182 12.47 -6.86 12.66
N THR A 183 13.44 -6.23 11.98
CA THR A 183 14.83 -6.72 11.91
C THR A 183 15.81 -5.89 12.73
N GLY A 184 15.41 -4.69 13.17
CA GLY A 184 16.29 -3.69 13.76
C GLY A 184 17.18 -2.95 12.74
N ILE A 185 17.11 -3.30 11.45
CA ILE A 185 17.99 -2.79 10.40
C ILE A 185 17.15 -2.09 9.32
N ALA A 186 17.54 -0.88 8.95
CA ALA A 186 16.97 -0.18 7.80
C ALA A 186 17.62 -0.69 6.49
N ASP A 187 16.87 -1.44 5.71
CA ASP A 187 17.21 -1.80 4.33
C ASP A 187 16.23 -1.06 3.41
N ILE A 188 16.76 -0.23 2.50
CA ILE A 188 15.95 0.70 1.73
C ILE A 188 15.64 0.07 0.39
N VAL A 189 14.35 0.00 0.03
CA VAL A 189 13.92 -0.19 -1.36
C VAL A 189 14.24 1.10 -2.11
N ALA A 190 15.53 1.29 -2.45
CA ALA A 190 16.00 2.55 -2.98
C ALA A 190 15.48 2.74 -4.39
N SER A 191 14.70 3.80 -4.60
CA SER A 191 14.43 4.32 -5.95
C SER A 191 15.69 5.05 -6.45
N PRO A 192 16.38 4.57 -7.50
CA PRO A 192 17.60 5.21 -8.02
C PRO A 192 17.26 6.44 -8.89
N GLN A 193 16.36 7.31 -8.43
CA GLN A 193 15.69 8.29 -9.29
C GLN A 193 16.16 9.74 -9.10
N ALA A 194 17.39 9.97 -8.63
CA ALA A 194 17.94 11.33 -8.53
C ALA A 194 18.32 11.96 -9.89
N ILE A 195 18.12 11.28 -11.03
CA ILE A 195 18.68 11.67 -12.35
C ILE A 195 17.58 11.88 -13.42
N ARG A 196 16.30 11.95 -13.04
CA ARG A 196 15.21 12.16 -14.01
C ARG A 196 14.89 13.66 -14.21
N PRO A 197 14.42 14.08 -15.40
CA PRO A 197 14.04 15.46 -15.65
C PRO A 197 12.88 15.90 -14.77
N GLY A 198 12.92 17.15 -14.30
CA GLY A 198 11.90 17.75 -13.43
C GLY A 198 12.45 18.51 -12.23
N GLN A 199 11.54 18.93 -11.35
CA GLN A 199 11.90 19.69 -10.14
C GLN A 199 12.65 18.80 -9.14
N SER A 200 13.85 19.23 -8.79
CA SER A 200 14.77 18.54 -7.91
C SER A 200 15.20 19.44 -6.76
N ALA A 201 15.25 18.86 -5.57
CA ALA A 201 15.86 19.51 -4.41
C ALA A 201 17.37 19.23 -4.43
N CYS A 202 18.14 20.30 -4.48
CA CYS A 202 19.60 20.25 -4.50
C CYS A 202 20.18 20.85 -3.21
N CYS A 203 21.41 20.45 -2.87
CA CYS A 203 22.19 21.12 -1.84
C CYS A 203 22.46 22.57 -2.25
N ARG A 204 22.11 23.54 -1.39
CA ARG A 204 22.36 24.97 -1.66
C ARG A 204 23.85 25.32 -1.77
N LYS A 205 24.74 24.54 -1.14
CA LYS A 205 26.19 24.82 -1.13
C LYS A 205 26.90 24.35 -2.41
N CYS A 206 26.54 23.19 -2.96
CA CYS A 206 27.29 22.57 -4.07
C CYS A 206 26.43 22.08 -5.23
N ASN A 207 25.13 22.37 -5.24
CA ASN A 207 24.17 21.93 -6.26
C ASN A 207 23.97 20.42 -6.41
N TYR A 208 24.56 19.59 -5.54
CA TYR A 208 24.35 18.14 -5.58
C TYR A 208 22.86 17.81 -5.45
N VAL A 209 22.33 16.98 -6.36
CA VAL A 209 20.92 16.58 -6.41
C VAL A 209 20.63 15.58 -5.29
N LEU A 210 19.69 15.92 -4.41
CA LEU A 210 19.36 15.12 -3.22
C LEU A 210 18.17 14.21 -3.48
N CYS A 211 17.13 14.75 -4.12
CA CYS A 211 15.89 14.06 -4.43
C CYS A 211 15.07 14.85 -5.46
N THR A 212 14.06 14.21 -6.03
CA THR A 212 13.03 14.88 -6.87
C THR A 212 11.76 15.13 -6.05
N THR A 213 10.78 15.85 -6.61
CA THR A 213 9.43 15.97 -6.00
C THR A 213 8.74 14.62 -5.77
N ARG A 214 9.10 13.59 -6.54
CA ARG A 214 8.56 12.23 -6.45
C ARG A 214 9.02 11.47 -5.21
N ASN A 215 10.13 11.89 -4.62
CA ASN A 215 10.67 11.30 -3.40
C ASN A 215 10.15 12.00 -2.15
N GLN A 216 9.29 13.02 -2.29
CA GLN A 216 8.75 13.75 -1.15
C GLN A 216 7.59 12.97 -0.55
N VAL A 217 7.62 12.82 0.77
CA VAL A 217 6.57 12.19 1.56
C VAL A 217 5.62 13.29 2.04
N PRO A 218 4.35 13.28 1.57
CA PRO A 218 3.36 14.26 2.03
C PRO A 218 3.02 14.01 3.49
N HIS A 219 2.64 15.07 4.18
CA HIS A 219 2.17 15.02 5.58
C HIS A 219 1.11 16.08 5.87
N LEU A 220 0.55 16.65 4.81
CA LEU A 220 -0.65 17.48 4.82
C LEU A 220 -1.64 16.75 3.93
N ASP A 221 -2.83 16.51 4.45
CA ASP A 221 -3.93 15.96 3.67
C ASP A 221 -4.54 17.11 2.83
N SER A 222 -5.11 16.78 1.66
CA SER A 222 -5.75 17.75 0.77
C SER A 222 -6.85 18.58 1.46
N ASP A 223 -7.47 18.03 2.50
CA ASP A 223 -8.64 18.61 3.17
C ASP A 223 -8.29 19.52 4.36
N GLU A 224 -7.07 19.44 4.93
CA GLU A 224 -6.66 20.22 6.12
C GLU A 224 -5.82 21.46 5.78
N ALA A 225 -5.62 21.76 4.49
CA ALA A 225 -5.01 23.00 4.01
C ALA A 225 -5.80 24.29 4.40
N ILE A 226 -6.98 24.12 5.03
CA ILE A 226 -7.85 25.18 5.54
C ILE A 226 -7.18 25.99 6.66
N SER A 227 -6.13 25.47 7.31
CA SER A 227 -5.38 26.20 8.34
C SER A 227 -4.25 27.11 7.83
N GLY A 228 -4.28 27.58 6.57
CA GLY A 228 -3.60 28.80 6.10
C GLY A 228 -2.06 28.91 6.19
N GLU A 229 -1.36 28.02 6.90
CA GLU A 229 0.10 28.00 6.98
C GLU A 229 0.65 26.91 6.08
N ALA A 230 1.10 27.31 4.88
CA ALA A 230 1.85 26.42 3.99
C ALA A 230 3.06 25.84 4.73
N CYS A 231 3.08 24.52 4.94
CA CYS A 231 4.20 23.87 5.60
C CYS A 231 5.46 23.91 4.72
N ALA A 232 6.52 24.54 5.21
CA ALA A 232 7.81 24.56 4.52
C ALA A 232 8.65 23.28 4.74
N GLY A 233 8.17 22.31 5.54
CA GLY A 233 8.91 21.10 5.86
C GLY A 233 9.06 20.16 4.66
N ILE A 234 10.30 19.86 4.25
CA ILE A 234 10.58 18.92 3.17
C ILE A 234 10.89 17.56 3.78
N PHE A 235 9.95 16.64 3.71
CA PHE A 235 10.16 15.23 4.10
C PHE A 235 10.34 14.40 2.86
N ILE A 236 11.29 13.48 2.90
CA ILE A 236 11.58 12.58 1.80
C ILE A 236 11.58 11.14 2.27
N GLU A 237 11.43 10.22 1.35
CA GLU A 237 11.65 8.82 1.62
C GLU A 237 13.14 8.54 1.91
N PRO A 238 13.47 7.40 2.54
CA PRO A 238 14.85 6.99 2.68
C PRO A 238 15.54 6.90 1.31
N MET A 239 16.67 7.60 1.15
CA MET A 239 17.42 7.62 -0.11
C MET A 239 18.72 6.81 0.00
N SER A 240 19.18 6.23 -1.11
CA SER A 240 20.41 5.42 -1.16
C SER A 240 21.64 6.14 -0.58
N TRP A 241 21.77 7.45 -0.80
CA TRP A 241 22.89 8.24 -0.29
C TRP A 241 22.90 8.36 1.25
N MET A 242 21.76 8.15 1.92
CA MET A 242 21.67 8.13 3.38
C MET A 242 22.35 6.89 3.98
N MET A 243 22.35 5.76 3.26
CA MET A 243 22.91 4.47 3.72
C MET A 243 24.43 4.48 3.83
N SER A 244 25.11 5.41 3.15
CA SER A 244 26.57 5.60 3.30
C SER A 244 26.98 5.91 4.75
N GLN A 245 26.02 6.25 5.61
CA GLN A 245 26.22 6.51 7.03
C GLN A 245 25.79 5.27 7.84
N SER A 246 26.73 4.57 8.45
CA SER A 246 26.45 3.41 9.32
C SER A 246 25.50 3.74 10.49
N SER A 247 25.48 5.00 10.92
CA SER A 247 24.55 5.51 11.92
C SER A 247 23.09 5.47 11.46
N PHE A 248 22.81 5.69 10.17
CA PHE A 248 21.45 5.65 9.62
C PHE A 248 20.79 4.28 9.79
N ILE A 249 21.61 3.23 9.65
CA ILE A 249 21.18 1.84 9.73
C ILE A 249 20.92 1.44 11.20
N SER A 250 21.81 1.82 12.11
CA SER A 250 21.85 1.28 13.49
C SER A 250 21.25 2.19 14.57
N ARG A 251 21.17 3.51 14.36
CA ARG A 251 20.66 4.47 15.35
C ARG A 251 19.26 4.96 15.00
N ASN A 252 18.53 5.48 15.99
CA ASN A 252 17.16 5.98 15.81
C ASN A 252 17.07 7.42 15.30
N ASP A 253 18.13 8.21 15.45
CA ASP A 253 18.19 9.59 14.99
C ASP A 253 19.60 9.99 14.52
N GLY A 254 19.65 11.05 13.70
CA GLY A 254 20.92 11.61 13.25
C GLY A 254 20.78 12.81 12.31
N LYS A 255 21.90 13.17 11.68
CA LYS A 255 22.01 14.32 10.77
C LYS A 255 22.05 13.83 9.32
N LEU A 256 21.34 14.52 8.44
CA LEU A 256 21.50 14.35 6.99
C LEU A 256 22.65 15.24 6.51
N LEU A 257 23.66 14.65 5.87
CA LEU A 257 24.82 15.35 5.32
C LEU A 257 24.83 15.22 3.81
N CYS A 258 25.22 16.30 3.12
CA CYS A 258 25.36 16.28 1.67
C CYS A 258 26.43 15.25 1.25
N PRO A 259 26.12 14.32 0.32
CA PRO A 259 27.08 13.31 -0.12
C PRO A 259 28.36 13.92 -0.72
N SER A 260 28.22 15.02 -1.46
CA SER A 260 29.30 15.74 -2.11
C SER A 260 30.08 16.65 -1.14
N CYS A 261 29.46 17.70 -0.58
CA CYS A 261 30.19 18.72 0.18
C CYS A 261 30.15 18.58 1.71
N LYS A 262 29.51 17.52 2.21
CA LYS A 262 29.33 17.21 3.65
C LYS A 262 28.60 18.27 4.48
N ALA A 263 28.03 19.31 3.86
CA ALA A 263 27.20 20.30 4.56
C ALA A 263 25.98 19.62 5.23
N LYS A 264 25.62 20.10 6.43
CA LYS A 264 24.39 19.65 7.12
C LYS A 264 23.16 20.11 6.33
N LEU A 265 22.37 19.14 5.86
CA LEU A 265 21.14 19.37 5.09
C LEU A 265 19.88 19.31 5.95
N GLY A 266 19.94 18.55 7.05
CA GLY A 266 18.79 18.36 7.93
C GLY A 266 19.02 17.25 8.94
N SER A 267 17.98 16.51 9.25
CA SER A 267 17.98 15.45 10.26
C SER A 267 17.04 14.32 9.89
N TRP A 268 17.30 13.16 10.47
CA TRP A 268 16.44 12.00 10.35
C TRP A 268 16.11 11.42 11.73
N ASN A 269 14.93 10.82 11.86
CA ASN A 269 14.43 10.18 13.07
C ASN A 269 13.44 9.06 12.71
N TRP A 270 13.72 7.82 13.14
CA TRP A 270 12.88 6.65 12.85
C TRP A 270 11.61 6.56 13.68
N ILE A 271 11.59 7.18 14.85
CA ILE A 271 10.41 7.28 15.71
C ILE A 271 9.44 8.33 15.14
N GLY A 272 10.01 9.41 14.59
CA GLY A 272 9.30 10.52 13.98
C GLY A 272 9.57 11.85 14.65
N VAL A 273 9.07 12.93 14.05
CA VAL A 273 9.18 14.29 14.58
C VAL A 273 7.86 15.04 14.40
N LYS A 274 7.59 15.99 15.30
CA LYS A 274 6.50 16.95 15.11
C LYS A 274 6.97 18.04 14.16
N CYS A 275 6.30 18.16 13.02
CA CYS A 275 6.56 19.23 12.06
C CYS A 275 6.04 20.58 12.59
N ASN A 276 6.50 21.68 11.97
CA ASN A 276 6.04 23.02 12.29
C ASN A 276 4.52 23.18 12.04
N CYS A 277 3.98 22.50 11.03
CA CYS A 277 2.53 22.40 10.78
C CYS A 277 1.78 21.51 11.80
N LYS A 278 2.44 21.13 12.90
CA LYS A 278 1.90 20.33 14.02
C LYS A 278 1.63 18.86 13.72
N ARG A 279 1.70 18.39 12.47
CA ARG A 279 1.59 16.97 12.14
C ARG A 279 2.81 16.19 12.61
N PHE A 280 2.59 14.97 13.09
CA PHE A 280 3.67 14.02 13.41
C PHE A 280 4.01 13.21 12.16
N VAL A 281 5.29 13.21 11.77
CA VAL A 281 5.78 12.47 10.60
C VAL A 281 6.69 11.36 11.07
N ALA A 282 6.41 10.11 10.67
CA ALA A 282 7.16 8.93 11.14
C ALA A 282 7.26 7.81 10.07
N PRO A 283 8.47 7.34 9.76
CA PRO A 283 9.77 7.95 10.10
C PRO A 283 9.92 9.32 9.42
N ALA A 284 10.80 10.15 9.96
CA ALA A 284 11.04 11.49 9.48
C ALA A 284 12.44 11.60 8.88
N PHE A 285 12.53 11.89 7.58
CA PHE A 285 13.78 12.27 6.90
C PHE A 285 13.62 13.68 6.38
N GLN A 286 14.00 14.66 7.20
CA GLN A 286 13.66 16.06 6.98
C GLN A 286 14.85 16.84 6.42
N LEU A 287 14.66 17.46 5.25
CA LEU A 287 15.57 18.44 4.68
C LEU A 287 15.17 19.85 5.15
N VAL A 288 16.17 20.69 5.45
CA VAL A 288 15.96 22.07 5.87
C VAL A 288 15.88 22.98 4.64
N PRO A 289 14.79 23.74 4.43
CA PRO A 289 14.60 24.59 3.25
C PRO A 289 15.71 25.61 3.02
N SER A 290 16.27 26.20 4.09
CA SER A 290 17.37 27.16 3.98
C SER A 290 18.71 26.54 3.57
N LYS A 291 18.82 25.20 3.58
CA LYS A 291 20.00 24.43 3.15
C LYS A 291 19.79 23.73 1.81
N THR A 292 18.58 23.79 1.27
CA THR A 292 18.21 23.23 -0.04
C THR A 292 17.78 24.34 -0.99
N GLN A 293 17.71 24.00 -2.28
CA GLN A 293 17.13 24.86 -3.30
C GLN A 293 16.49 23.99 -4.38
N GLN A 294 15.44 24.49 -5.02
CA GLN A 294 14.80 23.81 -6.14
C GLN A 294 15.55 24.14 -7.43
N ARG A 295 15.77 23.14 -8.28
CA ARG A 295 16.30 23.28 -9.63
C ARG A 295 15.52 22.37 -10.57
N THR A 296 15.29 22.83 -11.79
CA THR A 296 14.80 21.96 -12.87
C THR A 296 16.00 21.29 -13.51
N LEU A 297 15.99 19.95 -13.56
CA LEU A 297 16.94 19.13 -14.31
C LEU A 297 16.36 18.75 -15.68
#